data_AF-A0AAJ0MND2-F1
#
_entry.id   AF-A0AAJ0MND2-F1
#
_cell.length_a   1.000
_cell.length_b   1.000
_cell.length_c   1.000
_cell.angle_alpha   90.00
_cell.angle_beta   90.00
_cell.angle_gamma   90.00
#
_symmetry.space_group_name_H-M   'P 1'
#
loop_
_entity.id
_entity.type
_entity.pdbx_description
1 polymer ?
#
loop_
_entity_poly.entity_id
_entity_poly.type
_entity_poly.pdbx_seq_one_letter_code
_entity_poly.pdbx_strand_id
1 'polypeptide(L)'
;METSQLGQSEGPPYPSFKELKYEDVRVRFSPATERLFWELDGVFPTAISVMKDKRGAKDDLEPFFRSDTGTWHEISQLPLTEPKVSALEVSVHDVNELEYRWMRCHEDHDMPQDLYGQEYVTYGDLDDDIRPYAKEPKEDGSWEEDSDTEFLIKCCGEDRPLGKRELELVVTASQSAGSESFVTIRDFVSAVHPWVMSMRGDILRAKDLSYENAHIPAEEYEWMVKVKYHCVEPLEIWEKRDWVESHSPPGPRRHPLPPSLVAILEQRRVIREAGILL
;
A
#
# COMPACT_ATOMS: atom_id res chain seq x y z
N MET A 1 -38.15 31.08 35.60
CA MET A 1 -38.27 31.10 34.13
C MET A 1 -36.91 30.71 33.59
N GLU A 2 -36.72 29.42 33.40
CA GLU A 2 -35.61 28.86 32.63
C GLU A 2 -35.93 28.94 31.14
N THR A 3 -34.92 29.23 30.33
CA THR A 3 -34.74 28.59 29.02
C THR A 3 -33.26 28.74 28.68
N SER A 4 -32.51 27.74 29.10
CA SER A 4 -31.14 27.49 28.66
C SER A 4 -31.14 27.20 27.16
N GLN A 5 -30.32 27.93 26.42
CA GLN A 5 -29.91 27.57 25.07
C GLN A 5 -29.09 26.28 25.17
N LEU A 6 -29.60 25.17 24.62
CA LEU A 6 -28.77 23.98 24.40
C LEU A 6 -27.87 24.28 23.21
N GLY A 7 -26.58 24.44 23.49
CA GLY A 7 -25.52 24.49 22.50
C GLY A 7 -25.48 23.22 21.67
N GLN A 8 -25.09 23.41 20.41
CA GLN A 8 -24.84 22.37 19.43
C GLN A 8 -23.90 21.31 20.01
N SER A 9 -24.24 20.04 19.82
CA SER A 9 -23.42 18.90 20.23
C SER A 9 -22.17 18.82 19.33
N GLU A 10 -21.03 19.32 19.80
CA GLU A 10 -19.70 19.03 19.26
C GLU A 10 -19.31 17.59 19.62
N GLY A 11 -19.38 16.66 18.65
CA GLY A 11 -18.79 15.32 18.81
C GLY A 11 -17.25 15.40 18.80
N PRO A 12 -16.53 14.44 19.41
CA PRO A 12 -15.07 14.40 19.32
C PRO A 12 -14.63 14.19 17.86
N PRO A 13 -13.50 14.79 17.43
CA PRO A 13 -12.96 14.59 16.10
C PRO A 13 -12.68 13.09 15.85
N TYR A 14 -12.79 12.65 14.60
CA TYR A 14 -12.48 11.26 14.26
C TYR A 14 -11.04 10.91 14.66
N PRO A 15 -10.78 9.74 15.24
CA PRO A 15 -9.44 9.31 15.60
C PRO A 15 -8.60 9.11 14.32
N SER A 16 -7.30 9.32 14.44
CA SER A 16 -6.33 8.93 13.41
C SER A 16 -6.24 7.41 13.31
N PHE A 17 -5.78 6.92 12.16
CA PHE A 17 -5.48 5.51 11.98
C PHE A 17 -4.47 4.99 13.02
N LYS A 18 -3.49 5.81 13.37
CA LYS A 18 -2.45 5.49 14.34
C LYS A 18 -3.02 5.29 15.76
N GLU A 19 -3.92 6.18 16.21
CA GLU A 19 -4.61 6.03 17.49
C GLU A 19 -5.44 4.73 17.52
N LEU A 20 -6.21 4.46 16.47
CA LEU A 20 -6.99 3.22 16.37
C LEU A 20 -6.11 1.97 16.36
N LYS A 21 -4.93 2.03 15.72
CA LYS A 21 -3.95 0.96 15.73
C LYS A 21 -3.38 0.71 17.13
N TYR A 22 -3.10 1.75 17.91
CA TYR A 22 -2.68 1.62 19.32
C TYR A 22 -3.77 1.00 20.20
N GLU A 23 -5.03 1.27 19.89
CA GLU A 23 -6.19 0.68 20.59
C GLU A 23 -6.58 -0.72 20.08
N ASP A 24 -5.78 -1.32 19.19
CA ASP A 24 -6.06 -2.62 18.54
C ASP A 24 -7.42 -2.66 17.81
N VAL A 25 -7.89 -1.50 17.34
CA VAL A 25 -9.12 -1.37 16.55
C VAL A 25 -8.82 -1.68 15.09
N ARG A 26 -9.53 -2.68 14.55
CA ARG A 26 -9.34 -3.11 13.16
C ARG A 26 -9.96 -2.12 12.18
N VAL A 27 -9.11 -1.39 11.46
CA VAL A 27 -9.53 -0.49 10.37
C VAL A 27 -9.38 -1.16 9.01
N ARG A 28 -10.43 -1.08 8.20
CA ARG A 28 -10.51 -1.66 6.85
C ARG A 28 -10.85 -0.57 5.85
N PHE A 29 -10.45 -0.77 4.59
CA PHE A 29 -10.95 0.09 3.53
C PHE A 29 -12.46 -0.13 3.36
N SER A 30 -13.18 0.94 3.04
CA SER A 30 -14.61 0.86 2.82
C SER A 30 -14.92 0.04 1.56
N PRO A 31 -16.10 -0.58 1.45
CA PRO A 31 -16.51 -1.28 0.22
C PRO A 31 -16.47 -0.39 -1.02
N ALA A 32 -16.59 0.93 -0.85
CA ALA A 32 -16.47 1.90 -1.94
C ALA A 32 -15.01 2.03 -2.42
N THR A 33 -14.04 2.01 -1.51
CA THR A 33 -12.61 2.04 -1.85
C THR A 33 -12.17 0.76 -2.59
N GLU A 34 -12.76 -0.40 -2.27
CA GLU A 34 -12.51 -1.66 -2.98
C GLU A 34 -12.94 -1.63 -4.46
N ARG A 35 -13.67 -0.60 -4.90
CA ARG A 35 -14.11 -0.41 -6.30
C ARG A 35 -13.11 0.37 -7.14
N LEU A 36 -12.02 0.88 -6.57
CA LEU A 36 -11.01 1.63 -7.33
C LEU A 36 -10.31 0.72 -8.34
N PHE A 37 -10.38 1.08 -9.61
CA PHE A 37 -9.53 0.56 -10.67
C PHE A 37 -8.42 1.57 -10.90
N TRP A 38 -7.24 1.30 -10.35
CA TRP A 38 -6.17 2.28 -10.21
C TRP A 38 -4.94 1.85 -10.97
N GLU A 39 -4.74 2.44 -12.15
CA GLU A 39 -3.53 2.24 -12.93
C GLU A 39 -2.37 3.00 -12.27
N LEU A 40 -1.20 2.38 -12.22
CA LEU A 40 -0.01 3.06 -11.71
C LEU A 40 0.33 4.23 -12.63
N ASP A 41 0.36 3.98 -13.94
CA ASP A 41 0.71 4.98 -14.93
C ASP A 41 -0.44 5.96 -15.21
N GLY A 42 -0.07 7.15 -15.66
CA GLY A 42 -0.99 8.23 -15.98
C GLY A 42 -0.91 9.40 -15.00
N VAL A 43 -1.88 10.31 -15.12
CA VAL A 43 -2.00 11.48 -14.24
C VAL A 43 -3.30 11.41 -13.47
N PHE A 44 -3.30 11.88 -12.22
CA PHE A 44 -4.53 12.08 -11.48
C PHE A 44 -5.34 13.24 -12.11
N PRO A 45 -6.67 13.11 -12.29
CA PRO A 45 -7.53 11.98 -11.89
C PRO A 45 -7.76 10.91 -12.97
N THR A 46 -7.18 11.03 -14.17
CA THR A 46 -7.47 10.15 -15.31
C THR A 46 -6.95 8.73 -15.17
N ALA A 47 -5.93 8.49 -14.34
CA ALA A 47 -5.40 7.15 -14.05
C ALA A 47 -6.36 6.27 -13.20
N ILE A 48 -7.49 6.82 -12.77
CA ILE A 48 -8.41 6.16 -11.83
C ILE A 48 -9.78 6.03 -12.47
N SER A 49 -10.27 4.79 -12.46
CA SER A 49 -11.63 4.43 -12.81
C SER A 49 -12.31 3.71 -11.65
N VAL A 50 -13.61 3.48 -11.77
CA VAL A 50 -14.46 2.90 -10.73
C VAL A 50 -15.18 1.70 -11.30
N MET A 51 -14.97 0.55 -10.65
CA MET A 51 -15.71 -0.67 -10.94
C MET A 51 -17.14 -0.58 -10.39
N LYS A 52 -18.07 -1.32 -11.00
CA LYS A 52 -19.44 -1.45 -10.47
C LYS A 52 -19.46 -2.05 -9.07
N ASP A 53 -18.67 -3.10 -8.86
CA ASP A 53 -18.39 -3.72 -7.57
C ASP A 53 -16.93 -4.20 -7.52
N LYS A 54 -16.48 -4.68 -6.36
CA LYS A 54 -15.08 -5.08 -6.14
C LYS A 54 -14.56 -6.23 -7.04
N ARG A 55 -15.47 -6.94 -7.72
CA ARG A 55 -15.16 -8.00 -8.69
C ARG A 55 -15.50 -7.60 -10.12
N GLY A 56 -15.72 -6.31 -10.38
CA GLY A 56 -16.14 -5.78 -11.68
C GLY A 56 -15.00 -5.39 -12.62
N ALA A 57 -13.79 -5.94 -12.47
CA ALA A 57 -12.63 -5.50 -13.27
C ALA A 57 -12.74 -5.76 -14.78
N LYS A 58 -13.68 -6.61 -15.21
CA LYS A 58 -13.98 -6.94 -16.61
C LYS A 58 -15.28 -6.31 -17.11
N ASP A 59 -16.00 -5.60 -16.24
CA ASP A 59 -17.22 -4.90 -16.60
C ASP A 59 -16.90 -3.50 -17.13
N ASP A 60 -17.92 -2.77 -17.56
CA ASP A 60 -17.78 -1.36 -17.93
C ASP A 60 -17.31 -0.54 -16.72
N LEU A 61 -16.20 0.18 -16.89
CA LEU A 61 -15.61 1.04 -15.88
C LEU A 61 -16.16 2.47 -16.00
N GLU A 62 -16.48 3.08 -14.86
CA GLU A 62 -16.86 4.49 -14.82
C GLU A 62 -15.65 5.38 -14.51
N PRO A 63 -15.51 6.55 -15.14
CA PRO A 63 -14.41 7.45 -14.81
C PRO A 63 -14.56 8.01 -13.39
N PHE A 64 -13.45 8.06 -12.63
CA PHE A 64 -13.46 8.65 -11.29
C PHE A 64 -13.74 10.17 -11.31
N PHE A 65 -13.30 10.84 -12.38
CA PHE A 65 -13.60 12.23 -12.68
C PHE A 65 -14.02 12.40 -14.13
N ARG A 66 -15.17 13.02 -14.34
CA ARG A 66 -15.71 13.34 -15.67
C ARG A 66 -15.24 14.73 -16.08
N SER A 67 -14.33 14.79 -17.05
CA SER A 67 -13.72 16.05 -17.51
C SER A 67 -14.67 16.92 -18.34
N ASP A 68 -15.66 16.29 -19.00
CA ASP A 68 -16.71 16.95 -19.78
C ASP A 68 -17.69 17.73 -18.91
N THR A 69 -18.07 17.19 -17.74
CA THR A 69 -19.00 17.83 -16.80
C THR A 69 -18.31 18.48 -15.61
N GLY A 70 -17.03 18.19 -15.37
CA GLY A 70 -16.29 18.64 -14.19
C GLY A 70 -16.76 17.98 -12.89
N THR A 71 -17.40 16.81 -12.96
CA THR A 71 -18.03 16.16 -11.81
C THR A 71 -17.23 14.93 -11.34
N TRP A 72 -17.11 14.78 -10.03
CA TRP A 72 -16.52 13.60 -9.39
C TRP A 72 -17.53 12.45 -9.30
N HIS A 73 -17.05 11.21 -9.34
CA HIS A 73 -17.86 10.03 -9.06
C HIS A 73 -18.38 10.06 -7.61
N GLU A 74 -19.56 9.48 -7.36
CA GLU A 74 -20.24 9.51 -6.04
C GLU A 74 -19.35 9.00 -4.89
N ILE A 75 -18.54 7.96 -5.15
CA ILE A 75 -17.64 7.38 -4.15
C ILE A 75 -16.56 8.34 -3.68
N SER A 76 -16.25 9.39 -4.45
CA SER A 76 -15.15 10.32 -4.14
C SER A 76 -15.32 11.01 -2.78
N GLN A 77 -16.56 11.22 -2.33
CA GLN A 77 -16.90 11.86 -1.05
C GLN A 77 -17.17 10.85 0.07
N LEU A 78 -17.13 9.55 -0.23
CA LEU A 78 -17.34 8.51 0.79
C LEU A 78 -16.09 8.33 1.65
N PRO A 79 -16.24 7.82 2.87
CA PRO A 79 -15.11 7.51 3.73
C PRO A 79 -14.17 6.50 3.08
N LEU A 80 -12.87 6.76 3.23
CA LEU A 80 -11.84 5.83 2.79
C LEU A 80 -11.92 4.50 3.56
N THR A 81 -12.23 4.58 4.87
CA THR A 81 -12.13 3.46 5.81
C THR A 81 -13.37 3.28 6.68
N GLU A 82 -13.51 2.08 7.22
CA GLU A 82 -14.42 1.72 8.30
C GLU A 82 -13.64 1.10 9.48
N PRO A 83 -13.67 1.69 10.69
CA PRO A 83 -14.27 2.99 11.03
C PRO A 83 -13.56 4.16 10.32
N LYS A 84 -14.22 5.32 10.28
CA LYS A 84 -13.68 6.54 9.66
C LYS A 84 -12.49 7.07 10.44
N VAL A 85 -11.47 7.55 9.74
CA VAL A 85 -10.26 8.14 10.33
C VAL A 85 -10.05 9.59 9.88
N SER A 86 -9.39 10.39 10.71
CA SER A 86 -8.98 11.77 10.37
C SER A 86 -7.64 11.84 9.63
N ALA A 87 -6.80 10.81 9.77
CA ALA A 87 -5.52 10.69 9.09
C ALA A 87 -5.14 9.22 8.84
N LEU A 88 -4.40 8.96 7.77
CA LEU A 88 -3.87 7.64 7.40
C LEU A 88 -2.40 7.75 6.96
N GLU A 89 -1.55 6.89 7.52
CA GLU A 89 -0.14 6.70 7.11
C GLU A 89 -0.09 5.66 5.97
N VAL A 90 0.59 5.99 4.87
CA VAL A 90 0.66 5.15 3.66
C VAL A 90 2.13 4.89 3.30
N SER A 91 2.47 3.64 3.06
CA SER A 91 3.78 3.22 2.52
C SER A 91 3.60 2.31 1.29
N VAL A 92 4.66 2.12 0.49
CA VAL A 92 4.64 1.28 -0.72
C VAL A 92 5.58 0.08 -0.53
N HIS A 93 5.04 -1.12 -0.66
CA HIS A 93 5.77 -2.36 -0.38
C HIS A 93 6.99 -2.52 -1.28
N ASP A 94 6.84 -2.27 -2.58
CA ASP A 94 7.92 -2.41 -3.55
C ASP A 94 9.11 -1.49 -3.25
N VAL A 95 8.85 -0.26 -2.79
CA VAL A 95 9.90 0.69 -2.39
C VAL A 95 10.56 0.24 -1.08
N ASN A 96 9.76 -0.21 -0.10
CA ASN A 96 10.28 -0.70 1.18
C ASN A 96 11.19 -1.93 1.04
N GLU A 97 10.91 -2.79 0.05
CA GLU A 97 11.67 -4.00 -0.25
C GLU A 97 12.86 -3.77 -1.19
N LEU A 98 12.99 -2.59 -1.80
CA LEU A 98 13.97 -2.33 -2.85
C LEU A 98 15.40 -2.61 -2.39
N GLU A 99 15.80 -2.08 -1.22
CA GLU A 99 17.13 -2.30 -0.66
C GLU A 99 17.38 -3.78 -0.34
N TYR A 100 16.39 -4.44 0.28
CA TYR A 100 16.49 -5.86 0.61
C TYR A 100 16.66 -6.73 -0.64
N ARG A 101 15.87 -6.47 -1.68
CA ARG A 101 15.97 -7.17 -2.97
C ARG A 101 17.30 -6.90 -3.65
N TRP A 102 17.76 -5.66 -3.64
CA TRP A 102 19.08 -5.29 -4.16
C TRP A 102 20.18 -6.09 -3.43
N MET A 103 20.19 -6.08 -2.10
CA MET A 103 21.17 -6.84 -1.31
C MET A 103 21.17 -8.33 -1.67
N ARG A 104 19.99 -8.95 -1.73
CA ARG A 104 19.87 -10.37 -2.08
C ARG A 104 20.36 -10.68 -3.51
N CYS A 105 20.17 -9.77 -4.46
CA CYS A 105 20.68 -9.95 -5.82
C CYS A 105 22.21 -9.83 -5.91
N HIS A 106 22.85 -9.18 -4.95
CA HIS A 106 24.28 -8.91 -4.95
C HIS A 106 25.05 -9.67 -3.84
N GLU A 107 24.37 -10.55 -3.08
CA GLU A 107 24.97 -11.28 -1.95
C GLU A 107 26.09 -12.24 -2.40
N ASP A 108 25.95 -12.82 -3.60
CA ASP A 108 26.91 -13.78 -4.16
C ASP A 108 28.03 -13.11 -4.98
N HIS A 109 28.10 -11.77 -5.00
CA HIS A 109 29.10 -11.03 -5.77
C HIS A 109 30.46 -10.89 -5.04
N ASP A 110 30.72 -11.67 -3.98
CA ASP A 110 31.97 -11.73 -3.18
C ASP A 110 33.25 -12.18 -3.94
N MET A 111 33.19 -12.25 -5.27
CA MET A 111 34.34 -12.58 -6.14
C MET A 111 35.11 -11.29 -6.49
N PRO A 112 36.43 -11.35 -6.78
CA PRO A 112 37.34 -10.20 -6.61
C PRO A 112 36.79 -8.89 -7.20
N GLN A 113 36.92 -7.82 -6.40
CA GLN A 113 36.36 -6.45 -6.58
C GLN A 113 36.38 -5.94 -8.04
N ASP A 114 37.37 -6.36 -8.81
CA ASP A 114 37.62 -6.05 -10.21
C ASP A 114 36.47 -6.45 -11.16
N LEU A 115 35.67 -7.48 -10.82
CA LEU A 115 34.67 -8.04 -11.73
C LEU A 115 33.31 -7.35 -11.65
N TYR A 116 32.90 -6.93 -10.45
CA TYR A 116 31.55 -6.41 -10.20
C TYR A 116 31.55 -4.97 -9.68
N GLY A 117 32.72 -4.33 -9.54
CA GLY A 117 32.81 -2.91 -9.16
C GLY A 117 32.17 -2.63 -7.80
N GLN A 118 32.42 -3.51 -6.83
CA GLN A 118 31.93 -3.33 -5.46
C GLN A 118 32.66 -2.19 -4.78
N GLU A 119 31.91 -1.34 -4.08
CA GLU A 119 32.46 -0.29 -3.21
C GLU A 119 31.88 -0.47 -1.80
N TYR A 120 32.76 -0.51 -0.81
CA TYR A 120 32.43 -0.66 0.60
C TYR A 120 32.89 0.58 1.38
N VAL A 121 32.15 0.91 2.42
CA VAL A 121 32.54 1.90 3.45
C VAL A 121 32.36 1.27 4.83
N THR A 122 32.98 1.85 5.84
CA THR A 122 32.78 1.38 7.22
C THR A 122 31.53 2.02 7.83
N TYR A 123 30.94 1.40 8.86
CA TYR A 123 29.80 2.00 9.56
C TYR A 123 30.13 3.39 10.13
N GLY A 124 31.37 3.59 10.59
CA GLY A 124 31.83 4.90 11.08
C GLY A 124 31.80 6.00 10.01
N ASP A 125 31.93 5.64 8.74
CA ASP A 125 31.96 6.57 7.61
C ASP A 125 30.56 6.87 7.01
N LEU A 126 29.52 6.13 7.42
CA LEU A 126 28.14 6.38 6.97
C LEU A 126 27.52 7.57 7.70
N ASP A 127 26.48 8.17 7.13
CA ASP A 127 25.64 9.14 7.83
C ASP A 127 24.76 8.44 8.89
N ASP A 128 24.45 9.12 9.99
CA ASP A 128 23.70 8.56 11.14
C ASP A 128 22.31 8.02 10.75
N ASP A 129 21.68 8.56 9.70
CA ASP A 129 20.38 8.13 9.18
C ASP A 129 20.45 6.88 8.29
N ILE A 130 21.64 6.53 7.83
CA ILE A 130 21.91 5.34 7.00
C ILE A 130 22.49 4.21 7.84
N ARG A 131 23.19 4.54 8.93
CA ARG A 131 23.85 3.57 9.80
C ARG A 131 22.85 2.56 10.38
N PRO A 132 23.09 1.24 10.20
CA PRO A 132 22.19 0.20 10.69
C PRO A 132 22.32 -0.08 12.20
N TYR A 133 22.62 0.93 13.04
CA TYR A 133 22.76 0.76 14.50
C TYR A 133 21.44 0.43 15.20
N ALA A 134 21.56 -0.12 16.41
CA ALA A 134 20.45 -0.20 17.35
C ALA A 134 19.90 1.21 17.65
N LYS A 135 18.57 1.35 17.77
CA LYS A 135 17.88 2.63 18.04
C LYS A 135 18.29 3.33 19.34
N GLU A 136 19.05 2.68 20.21
CA GLU A 136 19.51 3.23 21.48
C GLU A 136 21.01 3.02 21.69
N PRO A 137 21.72 4.00 22.25
CA PRO A 137 23.11 3.86 22.63
C PRO A 137 23.25 2.82 23.73
N LYS A 138 24.45 2.26 23.86
CA LYS A 138 24.81 1.50 25.05
C LYS A 138 24.83 2.41 26.28
N GLU A 139 24.72 1.79 27.46
CA GLU A 139 24.71 2.47 28.77
C GLU A 139 25.97 3.34 29.02
N ASP A 140 27.07 3.08 28.31
CA ASP A 140 28.31 3.86 28.34
C ASP A 140 28.37 5.03 27.34
N GLY A 141 27.32 5.21 26.53
CA GLY A 141 27.24 6.24 25.48
C GLY A 141 28.08 5.94 24.24
N SER A 142 28.66 4.75 24.13
CA SER A 142 29.45 4.33 22.96
C SER A 142 28.56 3.79 21.84
N TRP A 143 28.85 4.23 20.62
CA TRP A 143 28.24 3.76 19.38
C TRP A 143 29.21 2.90 18.53
N GLU A 144 30.45 2.69 19.02
CA GLU A 144 31.63 2.48 18.16
C GLU A 144 32.09 1.01 18.00
N GLU A 145 31.46 0.04 18.66
CA GLU A 145 31.97 -1.35 18.65
C GLU A 145 31.94 -1.99 17.24
N ASP A 146 31.04 -1.52 16.38
CA ASP A 146 30.87 -2.02 15.01
C ASP A 146 31.30 -0.99 13.96
N SER A 147 31.98 0.10 14.34
CA SER A 147 32.39 1.18 13.44
C SER A 147 33.20 0.69 12.23
N ASP A 148 34.06 -0.32 12.44
CA ASP A 148 34.89 -0.96 11.40
C ASP A 148 34.11 -1.95 10.49
N THR A 149 32.82 -2.18 10.73
CA THR A 149 32.01 -3.12 9.94
C THR A 149 31.86 -2.61 8.51
N GLU A 150 32.21 -3.46 7.53
CA GLU A 150 32.06 -3.14 6.11
C GLU A 150 30.59 -3.10 5.70
N PHE A 151 30.24 -2.07 4.94
CA PHE A 151 28.91 -1.83 4.40
C PHE A 151 29.01 -1.63 2.90
N LEU A 152 28.39 -2.53 2.15
CA LEU A 152 28.30 -2.43 0.69
C LEU A 152 27.42 -1.23 0.30
N ILE A 153 28.00 -0.25 -0.40
CA ILE A 153 27.29 0.94 -0.91
C ILE A 153 27.05 0.91 -2.41
N LYS A 154 27.78 0.07 -3.14
CA LYS A 154 27.67 -0.02 -4.60
C LYS A 154 28.08 -1.40 -5.09
N CYS A 155 27.40 -1.89 -6.12
CA CYS A 155 27.74 -3.15 -6.79
C CYS A 155 27.17 -3.13 -8.22
N CYS A 156 27.81 -3.82 -9.16
CA CYS A 156 27.42 -3.88 -10.56
C CYS A 156 27.31 -2.50 -11.24
N GLY A 157 28.07 -1.52 -10.75
CA GLY A 157 28.00 -0.13 -11.22
C GLY A 157 26.77 0.64 -10.72
N GLU A 158 25.95 0.06 -9.84
CA GLU A 158 24.77 0.67 -9.26
C GLU A 158 24.96 0.99 -7.78
N ASP A 159 24.46 2.16 -7.37
CA ASP A 159 24.39 2.53 -5.96
C ASP A 159 23.31 1.72 -5.24
N ARG A 160 23.62 1.33 -3.99
CA ARG A 160 22.67 0.72 -3.07
C ARG A 160 21.52 1.69 -2.81
N PRO A 161 20.25 1.28 -2.96
CA PRO A 161 19.11 2.16 -2.79
C PRO A 161 18.78 2.36 -1.30
N LEU A 162 19.50 3.28 -0.66
CA LEU A 162 19.38 3.62 0.76
C LEU A 162 18.16 4.52 1.05
N GLY A 163 17.69 4.50 2.29
CA GLY A 163 16.63 5.41 2.78
C GLY A 163 15.23 5.14 2.21
N LYS A 164 14.99 3.97 1.62
CA LYS A 164 13.71 3.66 0.95
C LYS A 164 12.64 3.08 1.88
N ARG A 165 13.05 2.45 2.98
CA ARG A 165 12.18 1.68 3.88
C ARG A 165 11.24 2.51 4.76
N GLU A 166 11.60 3.77 5.03
CA GLU A 166 10.86 4.65 5.94
C GLU A 166 10.04 5.73 5.21
N LEU A 167 9.88 5.58 3.89
CA LEU A 167 9.09 6.52 3.09
C LEU A 167 7.60 6.32 3.34
N GLU A 168 7.03 7.25 4.11
CA GLU A 168 5.61 7.28 4.44
C GLU A 168 4.97 8.62 4.04
N LEU A 169 3.71 8.55 3.57
CA LEU A 169 2.86 9.70 3.32
C LEU A 169 1.71 9.72 4.33
N VAL A 170 1.56 10.84 5.04
CA VAL A 170 0.40 11.08 5.90
C VAL A 170 -0.68 11.79 5.11
N VAL A 171 -1.79 11.10 4.86
CA VAL A 171 -3.00 11.68 4.26
C VAL A 171 -3.89 12.19 5.38
N THR A 172 -4.29 13.46 5.31
CA THR A 172 -5.20 14.09 6.28
C THR A 172 -6.51 14.49 5.61
N ALA A 173 -7.59 14.51 6.37
CA ALA A 173 -8.90 14.94 5.87
C ALA A 173 -8.87 16.40 5.40
N SER A 174 -9.43 16.69 4.22
CA SER A 174 -9.54 18.06 3.73
C SER A 174 -10.48 18.88 4.61
N GLN A 175 -10.02 20.05 5.10
CA GLN A 175 -10.75 20.93 6.03
C GLN A 175 -12.06 21.54 5.45
N SER A 176 -12.39 21.26 4.19
CA SER A 176 -13.57 21.77 3.48
C SER A 176 -14.92 21.25 4.02
N ALA A 177 -14.93 20.38 5.03
CA ALA A 177 -16.14 19.80 5.61
C ALA A 177 -16.20 19.91 7.15
N GLY A 178 -15.92 21.10 7.72
CA GLY A 178 -16.17 21.38 9.14
C GLY A 178 -15.39 20.52 10.13
N SER A 179 -15.65 20.67 11.42
CA SER A 179 -14.95 20.03 12.55
C SER A 179 -15.16 18.50 12.68
N GLU A 180 -15.81 17.87 11.69
CA GLU A 180 -16.09 16.43 11.60
C GLU A 180 -15.46 15.81 10.34
N SER A 181 -14.30 16.30 9.90
CA SER A 181 -13.68 15.84 8.65
C SER A 181 -12.99 14.48 8.81
N PHE A 182 -13.39 13.50 8.00
CA PHE A 182 -12.72 12.21 7.83
C PHE A 182 -12.04 12.14 6.46
N VAL A 183 -11.05 11.26 6.31
CA VAL A 183 -10.35 11.04 5.03
C VAL A 183 -11.33 10.45 4.02
N THR A 184 -11.59 11.19 2.95
CA THR A 184 -12.39 10.72 1.82
C THR A 184 -11.55 9.90 0.84
N ILE A 185 -12.21 9.11 -0.02
CA ILE A 185 -11.54 8.42 -1.12
C ILE A 185 -10.78 9.43 -2.00
N ARG A 186 -11.34 10.60 -2.27
CA ARG A 186 -10.70 11.66 -3.06
C ARG A 186 -9.44 12.21 -2.39
N ASP A 187 -9.51 12.53 -1.09
CA ASP A 187 -8.34 13.04 -0.35
C ASP A 187 -7.17 12.06 -0.50
N PHE A 188 -7.46 10.77 -0.29
CA PHE A 188 -6.49 9.69 -0.41
C PHE A 188 -5.89 9.59 -1.80
N VAL A 189 -6.69 9.36 -2.84
CA VAL A 189 -6.13 9.11 -4.17
C VAL A 189 -5.44 10.34 -4.77
N SER A 190 -5.89 11.55 -4.41
CA SER A 190 -5.30 12.80 -4.89
C SER A 190 -3.93 13.09 -4.27
N ALA A 191 -3.70 12.67 -3.02
CA ALA A 191 -2.40 12.78 -2.36
C ALA A 191 -1.47 11.61 -2.73
N VAL A 192 -2.00 10.40 -2.73
CA VAL A 192 -1.20 9.17 -2.89
C VAL A 192 -0.76 8.96 -4.33
N HIS A 193 -1.59 9.20 -5.35
CA HIS A 193 -1.18 8.90 -6.73
C HIS A 193 0.03 9.71 -7.19
N PRO A 194 0.09 11.05 -7.02
CA PRO A 194 1.29 11.82 -7.36
C PRO A 194 2.52 11.40 -6.55
N TRP A 195 2.34 11.06 -5.27
CA TRP A 195 3.42 10.60 -4.41
C TRP A 195 3.99 9.24 -4.87
N VAL A 196 3.13 8.26 -5.17
CA VAL A 196 3.54 6.97 -5.75
C VAL A 196 4.25 7.19 -7.09
N MET A 197 3.73 8.07 -7.94
CA MET A 197 4.35 8.42 -9.21
C MET A 197 5.72 9.10 -9.06
N SER A 198 5.96 9.86 -8.00
CA SER A 198 7.29 10.43 -7.72
C SER A 198 8.35 9.35 -7.44
N MET A 199 7.94 8.15 -7.01
CA MET A 199 8.79 6.99 -6.74
C MET A 199 8.72 5.94 -7.85
N ARG A 200 8.13 6.25 -9.02
CA ARG A 200 7.93 5.29 -10.11
C ARG A 200 9.21 4.56 -10.51
N GLY A 201 10.33 5.28 -10.62
CA GLY A 201 11.62 4.67 -10.95
C GLY A 201 12.07 3.62 -9.92
N ASP A 202 11.93 3.93 -8.62
CA ASP A 202 12.25 2.99 -7.54
C ASP A 202 11.32 1.77 -7.54
N ILE A 203 10.03 1.99 -7.81
CA ILE A 203 9.03 0.91 -7.94
C ILE A 203 9.41 -0.04 -9.07
N LEU A 204 9.72 0.49 -10.26
CA LEU A 204 10.09 -0.34 -11.41
C LEU A 204 11.41 -1.07 -11.18
N ARG A 205 12.42 -0.40 -10.60
CA ARG A 205 13.67 -1.04 -10.20
C ARG A 205 13.42 -2.20 -9.22
N ALA A 206 12.51 -2.02 -8.25
CA ALA A 206 12.13 -3.09 -7.33
C ALA A 206 11.40 -4.26 -8.02
N LYS A 207 10.67 -3.98 -9.11
CA LYS A 207 10.04 -5.00 -9.95
C LYS A 207 11.04 -5.77 -10.80
N ASP A 208 12.06 -5.10 -11.34
CA ASP A 208 13.14 -5.74 -12.11
C ASP A 208 13.97 -6.68 -11.25
N LEU A 209 14.21 -6.31 -9.98
CA LEU A 209 14.91 -7.16 -9.00
C LEU A 209 14.03 -8.30 -8.45
N SER A 210 12.74 -8.36 -8.82
CA SER A 210 11.89 -9.48 -8.47
C SER A 210 12.20 -10.68 -9.37
N TYR A 211 12.50 -11.84 -8.78
CA TYR A 211 12.82 -13.06 -9.53
C TYR A 211 11.73 -13.48 -10.54
N GLU A 212 10.49 -13.02 -10.38
CA GLU A 212 9.38 -13.30 -11.31
C GLU A 212 9.49 -12.52 -12.64
N ASN A 213 10.20 -11.38 -12.67
CA ASN A 213 10.25 -10.47 -13.83
C ASN A 213 11.61 -10.43 -14.53
N ALA A 214 12.58 -11.26 -14.15
CA ALA A 214 13.97 -11.17 -14.61
C ALA A 214 14.20 -11.33 -16.14
N HIS A 215 13.16 -11.60 -16.93
CA HIS A 215 13.25 -11.81 -18.37
C HIS A 215 12.69 -10.68 -19.23
N ILE A 216 11.87 -9.79 -18.65
CA ILE A 216 11.23 -8.68 -19.36
C ILE A 216 11.31 -7.45 -18.44
N PRO A 217 11.83 -6.30 -18.92
CA PRO A 217 11.89 -5.09 -18.11
C PRO A 217 10.51 -4.71 -17.56
N ALA A 218 10.48 -4.25 -16.31
CA ALA A 218 9.26 -3.84 -15.63
C ALA A 218 8.50 -2.76 -16.40
N GLU A 219 9.20 -1.92 -17.17
CA GLU A 219 8.60 -0.89 -18.04
C GLU A 219 7.70 -1.43 -19.14
N GLU A 220 7.85 -2.70 -19.55
CA GLU A 220 7.02 -3.32 -20.60
C GLU A 220 5.67 -3.82 -20.07
N TYR A 221 5.50 -3.86 -18.74
CA TYR A 221 4.26 -4.30 -18.11
C TYR A 221 3.36 -3.11 -17.75
N GLU A 222 2.06 -3.35 -17.79
CA GLU A 222 1.07 -2.44 -17.20
C GLU A 222 0.90 -2.79 -15.73
N TRP A 223 0.97 -1.77 -14.86
CA TRP A 223 0.94 -1.95 -13.42
C TRP A 223 -0.31 -1.34 -12.79
N MET A 224 -0.79 -1.96 -11.72
CA MET A 224 -1.95 -1.54 -10.95
C MET A 224 -1.57 -1.28 -9.51
N VAL A 225 -2.11 -0.20 -8.92
CA VAL A 225 -2.03 0.04 -7.48
C VAL A 225 -3.07 -0.82 -6.78
N LYS A 226 -2.63 -1.71 -5.91
CA LYS A 226 -3.49 -2.60 -5.14
C LYS A 226 -3.69 -2.04 -3.73
N VAL A 227 -4.92 -1.61 -3.48
CA VAL A 227 -5.40 -1.30 -2.14
C VAL A 227 -5.80 -2.63 -1.49
N LYS A 228 -5.10 -3.02 -0.44
CA LYS A 228 -5.42 -4.25 0.31
C LYS A 228 -6.66 -4.08 1.17
N TYR A 229 -7.17 -5.18 1.71
CA TYR A 229 -8.35 -5.13 2.60
C TYR A 229 -8.07 -4.44 3.95
N HIS A 230 -6.82 -4.50 4.41
CA HIS A 230 -6.38 -3.92 5.69
C HIS A 230 -5.56 -2.66 5.45
N CYS A 231 -5.90 -1.57 6.15
CA CYS A 231 -5.20 -0.29 6.02
C CYS A 231 -3.82 -0.27 6.70
N VAL A 232 -3.47 -1.33 7.43
CA VAL A 232 -2.16 -1.50 8.10
C VAL A 232 -1.07 -1.92 7.12
N GLU A 233 -1.46 -2.52 6.00
CA GLU A 233 -0.50 -3.06 5.05
C GLU A 233 -0.11 -2.01 4.01
N PRO A 234 1.17 -1.99 3.59
CA PRO A 234 1.62 -1.11 2.53
C PRO A 234 0.87 -1.39 1.22
N LEU A 235 0.77 -0.35 0.38
CA LEU A 235 0.28 -0.50 -0.98
C LEU A 235 1.20 -1.43 -1.77
N GLU A 236 0.60 -2.31 -2.57
CA GLU A 236 1.35 -3.18 -3.48
C GLU A 236 1.11 -2.75 -4.91
N ILE A 237 2.14 -2.91 -5.75
CA ILE A 237 2.00 -2.74 -7.19
C ILE A 237 1.88 -4.13 -7.82
N TRP A 238 0.87 -4.36 -8.65
CA TRP A 238 0.61 -5.67 -9.27
C TRP A 238 0.63 -5.57 -10.78
N GLU A 239 1.07 -6.63 -11.48
CA GLU A 239 0.86 -6.71 -12.92
C GLU A 239 -0.64 -6.63 -13.19
N LYS A 240 -1.06 -5.79 -14.14
CA LYS A 240 -2.46 -5.55 -14.43
C LYS A 240 -3.22 -6.83 -14.76
N ARG A 241 -2.59 -7.78 -15.46
CA ARG A 241 -3.19 -9.08 -15.76
C ARG A 241 -3.63 -9.81 -14.48
N ASP A 242 -2.73 -9.94 -13.52
CA ASP A 242 -2.98 -10.67 -12.27
C ASP A 242 -3.92 -9.90 -11.34
N TRP A 243 -3.81 -8.56 -11.37
CA TRP A 243 -4.76 -7.69 -10.69
C TRP A 243 -6.19 -7.88 -11.25
N VAL A 244 -6.37 -7.86 -12.57
CA VAL A 244 -7.69 -8.05 -13.21
C VAL A 244 -8.24 -9.44 -12.94
N GLU A 245 -7.39 -10.48 -12.96
CA GLU A 245 -7.83 -11.84 -12.62
C GLU A 245 -8.32 -11.93 -11.16
N SER A 246 -7.59 -11.34 -10.22
CA SER A 246 -7.97 -11.34 -8.80
C SER A 246 -9.22 -10.51 -8.49
N HIS A 247 -9.50 -9.47 -9.28
CA HIS A 247 -10.68 -8.60 -9.19
C HIS A 247 -11.76 -8.94 -10.21
N SER A 248 -11.75 -10.16 -10.75
CA SER A 248 -12.84 -10.71 -11.55
C SER A 248 -13.70 -11.66 -10.71
N PRO A 249 -14.93 -11.99 -11.15
CA PRO A 249 -15.66 -13.12 -10.59
C PRO A 249 -14.80 -14.39 -10.79
N PRO A 250 -14.79 -15.32 -9.82
CA PRO A 250 -14.05 -16.56 -9.98
C PRO A 250 -14.50 -17.23 -11.28
N GLY A 251 -13.54 -17.55 -12.15
CA GLY A 251 -13.83 -18.26 -13.39
C GLY A 251 -14.54 -19.59 -13.10
N PRO A 252 -15.24 -20.18 -14.10
CA PRO A 252 -15.80 -21.51 -13.93
C PRO A 252 -14.69 -22.45 -13.44
N ARG A 253 -14.95 -23.12 -12.31
CA ARG A 253 -13.96 -24.02 -11.69
C ARG A 253 -13.49 -25.01 -12.75
N ARG A 254 -12.19 -25.00 -13.09
CA ARG A 254 -11.58 -25.95 -14.04
C ARG A 254 -11.83 -27.41 -13.66
N HIS A 255 -12.12 -27.66 -12.38
CA HIS A 255 -12.61 -28.92 -11.87
C HIS A 255 -13.92 -28.70 -11.10
N PRO A 256 -15.05 -29.27 -11.55
CA PRO A 256 -16.27 -29.29 -10.75
C PRO A 256 -15.94 -29.88 -9.38
N LEU A 257 -16.44 -29.25 -8.30
CA LEU A 257 -16.36 -29.90 -7.00
C LEU A 257 -17.08 -31.25 -7.10
N PRO A 258 -16.50 -32.32 -6.54
CA PRO A 258 -17.22 -33.59 -6.50
C PRO A 258 -18.56 -33.37 -5.79
N PRO A 259 -19.66 -33.99 -6.27
CA PRO A 259 -21.01 -33.78 -5.73
C PRO A 259 -21.10 -33.94 -4.21
N SER A 260 -20.25 -34.79 -3.63
CA SER A 260 -20.12 -34.97 -2.17
C SER A 260 -19.68 -33.70 -1.44
N LEU A 261 -18.74 -32.94 -2.02
CA LEU A 261 -18.21 -31.72 -1.42
C LEU A 261 -19.20 -30.56 -1.56
N VAL A 262 -19.96 -30.52 -2.65
CA VAL A 262 -21.08 -29.58 -2.83
C VAL A 262 -22.15 -29.84 -1.77
N ALA A 263 -22.58 -31.09 -1.59
CA ALA A 263 -23.56 -31.47 -0.57
C ALA A 263 -23.09 -31.11 0.86
N ILE A 264 -21.82 -31.33 1.18
CA ILE A 264 -21.24 -30.97 2.48
C ILE A 264 -21.25 -29.44 2.70
N LEU A 265 -20.91 -28.65 1.67
CA LEU A 265 -20.89 -27.20 1.75
C LEU A 265 -22.29 -26.61 1.88
N GLU A 266 -23.29 -27.15 1.16
CA GLU A 266 -24.68 -26.74 1.32
C GLU A 266 -25.23 -27.11 2.70
N GLN A 267 -24.93 -28.32 3.19
CA GLN A 267 -25.32 -28.73 4.54
C GLN A 267 -24.71 -27.81 5.60
N ARG A 268 -23.43 -27.43 5.46
CA ARG A 268 -22.77 -26.46 6.36
C ARG A 268 -23.33 -25.05 6.25
N ARG A 269 -23.82 -24.64 5.08
CA ARG A 269 -24.49 -23.35 4.88
C ARG A 269 -25.84 -23.33 5.57
N VAL A 270 -26.65 -24.38 5.40
CA VAL A 270 -27.95 -24.54 6.07
C VAL A 270 -27.78 -24.57 7.60
N ILE A 271 -26.77 -25.28 8.12
CA ILE A 271 -26.47 -25.32 9.56
C ILE A 271 -26.11 -23.93 10.10
N ARG A 272 -25.30 -23.16 9.35
CA ARG A 272 -24.93 -21.78 9.72
C ARG A 272 -26.10 -20.82 9.67
N GLU A 273 -26.94 -20.91 8.65
CA GLU A 273 -28.14 -20.09 8.49
C GLU A 273 -29.23 -20.46 9.52
N ALA A 274 -29.25 -21.71 10.01
CA ALA A 274 -30.15 -22.18 11.06
C ALA A 274 -29.66 -21.90 12.50
N GLY A 275 -28.46 -21.34 12.69
CA GLY A 275 -27.92 -21.03 14.02
C GLY A 275 -27.64 -22.24 14.91
N ILE A 276 -27.46 -23.43 14.33
CA ILE A 276 -27.20 -24.66 15.08
C ILE A 276 -25.67 -24.84 15.21
N LEU A 277 -25.14 -24.66 16.41
CA LEU A 277 -23.76 -25.02 16.75
C LEU A 277 -23.63 -26.55 16.80
N LEU A 278 -22.65 -27.09 16.07
CA LEU A 278 -22.17 -28.47 16.25
C LEU A 278 -21.28 -28.56 17.49
#